data_AF-A0A7S0GHJ2-F1
#
_entry.id   AF-A0A7S0GHJ2-F1
#
_cell.length_a   1.000
_cell.length_b   1.000
_cell.length_c   1.000
_cell.angle_alpha   90.00
_cell.angle_beta   90.00
_cell.angle_gamma   90.00
#
_symmetry.space_group_name_H-M   'P 1'
#
loop_
_entity.id
_entity.type
_entity.pdbx_description
1 polymer ?
#
loop_
_entity_poly.entity_id
_entity_poly.type
_entity_poly.pdbx_seq_one_letter_code
_entity_poly.pdbx_strand_id
1 'polypeptide(L)'
;KKDDEELSKRISFLVNEELKNYFRPEFLNRLDEIIIFQHLNKQNIKEIAEIMIRQLVDRMCKQNISLVVETKVKQIIVEQGYNPIYGARPLRRAVMRLLEDNLAEQCLSKTLHPGTK
;
A
#
# COMPACT_ATOMS: atom_id res chain seq x y z
N LYS A 1 0.65 -15.15 16.28
CA LYS A 1 -0.27 -16.10 15.59
C LYS A 1 -1.49 -16.46 16.45
N LYS A 2 -1.35 -17.15 17.60
CA LYS A 2 -2.51 -17.44 18.48
C LYS A 2 -3.12 -16.17 19.09
N ASP A 3 -2.25 -15.23 19.47
CA ASP A 3 -2.66 -13.93 20.04
C ASP A 3 -3.36 -13.03 19.00
N ASP A 4 -2.91 -13.04 17.73
CA ASP A 4 -3.51 -12.24 16.66
C ASP A 4 -4.92 -12.71 16.30
N GLU A 5 -5.18 -14.02 16.34
CA GLU A 5 -6.51 -14.59 16.11
C GLU A 5 -7.51 -14.20 17.21
N GLU A 6 -7.10 -14.24 18.47
CA GLU A 6 -7.93 -13.80 19.59
C GLU A 6 -8.23 -12.29 19.50
N LEU A 7 -7.22 -11.48 19.17
CA LEU A 7 -7.36 -10.05 19.00
C LEU A 7 -8.30 -9.70 17.84
N SER A 8 -8.21 -10.43 16.72
CA SER A 8 -9.10 -10.29 15.57
C SER A 8 -10.54 -10.64 15.91
N LYS A 9 -10.78 -11.73 16.66
CA LYS A 9 -12.13 -12.10 17.12
C LYS A 9 -12.73 -11.02 18.03
N ARG A 10 -11.91 -10.46 18.93
CA ARG A 10 -12.34 -9.41 19.87
C ARG A 10 -12.69 -8.11 19.16
N ILE A 11 -11.85 -7.67 18.20
CA ILE A 11 -12.16 -6.52 17.34
C ILE A 11 -13.43 -6.79 16.53
N SER A 12 -13.59 -8.00 15.98
CA SER A 12 -14.76 -8.35 15.18
C SER A 12 -16.07 -8.29 15.96
N PHE A 13 -16.03 -8.72 17.22
CA PHE A 13 -17.17 -8.62 18.13
C PHE A 13 -17.53 -7.15 18.41
N LEU A 14 -16.54 -6.32 18.78
CA LEU A 14 -16.75 -4.90 19.07
C LEU A 14 -17.31 -4.12 17.86
N VAL A 15 -16.79 -4.39 16.67
CA VAL A 15 -17.27 -3.78 15.43
C VAL A 15 -18.72 -4.20 15.15
N ASN A 16 -19.08 -5.47 15.35
CA ASN A 16 -20.45 -5.93 15.14
C ASN A 16 -21.45 -5.31 16.13
N GLU A 17 -21.06 -5.12 17.38
CA GLU A 17 -21.88 -4.44 18.39
C GLU A 17 -22.13 -2.98 18.00
N GLU A 18 -21.09 -2.25 17.62
CA GLU A 18 -21.20 -0.86 17.13
C GLU A 18 -22.06 -0.75 15.87
N LEU A 19 -21.93 -1.69 14.92
CA LEU A 19 -22.75 -1.70 13.71
C LEU A 19 -24.24 -1.89 14.01
N LYS A 20 -24.60 -2.73 14.98
CA LYS A 20 -25.99 -2.92 15.43
C LYS A 20 -26.55 -1.71 16.14
N ASN A 21 -25.71 -0.96 16.86
CA ASN A 21 -26.11 0.28 17.53
C ASN A 21 -26.30 1.44 16.55
N TYR A 22 -25.49 1.51 15.50
CA TYR A 22 -25.49 2.63 14.55
C TYR A 22 -26.46 2.42 13.36
N PHE A 23 -26.52 1.21 12.81
CA PHE A 23 -27.35 0.90 11.63
C PHE A 23 -28.65 0.21 12.02
N ARG A 24 -29.72 0.48 11.25
CA ARG A 24 -31.00 -0.23 11.41
C ARG A 24 -30.85 -1.70 11.00
N PRO A 25 -31.55 -2.64 11.69
CA PRO A 25 -31.47 -4.06 11.39
C PRO A 25 -31.89 -4.40 9.94
N GLU A 26 -32.82 -3.64 9.35
CA GLU A 26 -33.22 -3.78 7.95
C GLU A 26 -32.06 -3.61 6.97
N PHE A 27 -31.15 -2.67 7.25
CA PHE A 27 -29.97 -2.43 6.43
C PHE A 27 -28.93 -3.54 6.59
N LEU A 28 -28.69 -3.97 7.83
CA LEU A 28 -27.74 -5.06 8.13
C LEU A 28 -28.18 -6.38 7.48
N ASN A 29 -29.49 -6.64 7.45
CA ASN A 29 -30.06 -7.82 6.80
C ASN A 29 -29.95 -7.78 5.25
N ARG A 30 -29.53 -6.66 4.66
CA ARG A 30 -29.30 -6.52 3.21
C ARG A 30 -27.84 -6.71 2.80
N LEU A 31 -26.95 -6.90 3.76
CA LEU A 31 -25.54 -7.17 3.54
C LEU A 31 -25.28 -8.68 3.66
N ASP A 32 -24.68 -9.27 2.63
CA ASP A 32 -24.38 -10.71 2.63
C ASP A 32 -23.26 -11.05 3.61
N GLU A 33 -22.17 -10.26 3.60
CA GLU A 33 -21.00 -10.48 4.47
C GLU A 33 -20.35 -9.16 4.91
N ILE A 34 -19.81 -9.14 6.13
CA ILE A 34 -19.05 -8.02 6.69
C ILE A 34 -17.58 -8.41 6.73
N ILE A 35 -16.76 -7.75 5.91
CA ILE A 35 -15.32 -7.99 5.83
C ILE A 35 -14.57 -7.04 6.77
N ILE A 36 -13.85 -7.60 7.74
CA ILE A 36 -13.09 -6.82 8.73
C ILE A 36 -11.61 -6.86 8.37
N PHE A 37 -11.04 -5.69 8.11
CA PHE A 37 -9.62 -5.56 7.78
C PHE A 37 -8.77 -5.48 9.05
N GLN A 38 -7.68 -6.26 9.07
CA GLN A 38 -6.67 -6.16 10.12
C GLN A 38 -5.75 -4.97 9.86
N HIS A 39 -5.13 -4.47 10.93
CA HIS A 39 -4.11 -3.43 10.82
C HIS A 39 -2.90 -3.96 10.05
N LEU A 40 -2.39 -3.16 9.12
CA LEU A 40 -1.19 -3.50 8.36
C LEU A 40 0.02 -3.48 9.29
N ASN A 41 0.79 -4.57 9.30
CA ASN A 41 2.08 -4.60 9.96
C ASN A 41 3.19 -4.07 9.03
N LYS A 42 4.37 -3.77 9.59
CA LYS A 42 5.50 -3.23 8.82
C LYS A 42 5.96 -4.18 7.70
N GLN A 43 5.77 -5.50 7.86
CA GLN A 43 6.10 -6.49 6.82
C GLN A 43 5.11 -6.42 5.65
N ASN A 44 3.81 -6.34 5.91
CA ASN A 44 2.79 -6.18 4.87
C ASN A 44 3.02 -4.91 4.07
N ILE A 45 3.45 -3.82 4.72
CA ILE A 45 3.76 -2.57 4.03
C ILE A 45 4.98 -2.71 3.12
N LYS A 46 5.99 -3.47 3.54
CA LYS A 46 7.12 -3.80 2.68
C LYS A 46 6.68 -4.57 1.44
N GLU A 47 5.81 -5.57 1.60
CA GLU A 47 5.26 -6.32 0.47
C GLU A 47 4.42 -5.43 -0.46
N ILE A 48 3.58 -4.56 0.09
CA ILE A 48 2.81 -3.60 -0.70
C ILE A 48 3.75 -2.67 -1.47
N ALA A 49 4.82 -2.16 -0.83
CA ALA A 49 5.80 -1.31 -1.49
C ALA A 49 6.49 -2.03 -2.65
N GLU A 50 6.84 -3.29 -2.46
CA GLU A 50 7.43 -4.16 -3.50
C GLU A 50 6.50 -4.27 -4.72
N ILE A 51 5.21 -4.50 -4.50
CA ILE A 51 4.19 -4.59 -5.56
C ILE A 51 4.11 -3.27 -6.33
N MET A 52 4.07 -2.13 -5.64
CA MET A 52 3.96 -0.81 -6.27
C MET A 52 5.21 -0.47 -7.10
N ILE A 53 6.40 -0.78 -6.58
CA ILE A 53 7.66 -0.58 -7.28
C ILE A 53 7.72 -1.48 -8.52
N ARG A 54 7.29 -2.74 -8.40
CA ARG A 54 7.23 -3.66 -9.55
C ARG A 54 6.31 -3.14 -10.64
N GLN A 55 5.11 -2.65 -10.28
CA GLN A 55 4.19 -2.03 -11.23
C GLN A 55 4.80 -0.79 -11.91
N LEU A 56 5.61 -0.01 -11.21
CA LEU A 56 6.35 1.10 -11.81
C LEU A 56 7.40 0.60 -12.80
N VAL A 57 8.23 -0.37 -12.42
CA VAL A 57 9.24 -0.98 -13.29
C VAL A 57 8.60 -1.58 -14.55
N ASP A 58 7.49 -2.30 -14.41
CA ASP A 58 6.77 -2.89 -15.54
C ASP A 58 6.24 -1.81 -16.51
N ARG A 59 5.76 -0.67 -15.99
CA ARG A 59 5.34 0.47 -16.82
C ARG A 59 6.53 1.11 -17.56
N MET A 60 7.67 1.26 -16.89
CA MET A 60 8.89 1.82 -17.50
C MET A 60 9.47 0.87 -18.55
N CYS A 61 9.44 -0.43 -18.31
CA CYS A 61 9.89 -1.45 -19.26
C CYS A 61 9.08 -1.40 -20.57
N LYS A 62 7.76 -1.15 -20.49
CA LYS A 62 6.92 -0.92 -21.68
C LYS A 62 7.35 0.32 -22.50
N GLN A 63 8.06 1.26 -21.90
CA GLN A 63 8.65 2.42 -22.56
C GLN A 63 10.12 2.21 -22.95
N ASN A 64 10.62 0.97 -22.92
CA ASN A 64 12.02 0.59 -23.16
C ASN A 64 13.01 1.21 -22.15
N ILE A 65 12.55 1.51 -20.94
CA ILE A 65 13.38 2.04 -19.85
C ILE A 65 13.59 0.93 -18.81
N SER A 66 14.86 0.60 -18.53
CA SER A 66 15.22 -0.38 -17.50
C SER A 66 15.41 0.30 -16.15
N LEU A 67 14.42 0.22 -15.27
CA LEU A 67 14.50 0.77 -13.92
C LEU A 67 14.97 -0.29 -12.91
N VAL A 68 16.07 -0.04 -12.21
CA VAL A 68 16.56 -0.86 -11.10
C VAL A 68 16.43 -0.08 -9.80
N VAL A 69 15.65 -0.60 -8.86
CA VAL A 69 15.45 0.03 -7.54
C VAL A 69 16.24 -0.70 -6.48
N GLU A 70 17.22 -0.01 -5.88
CA GLU A 70 18.03 -0.54 -4.79
C GLU A 70 17.22 -0.82 -3.52
N THR A 71 17.65 -1.82 -2.76
CA THR A 71 17.02 -2.20 -1.49
C THR A 71 16.96 -1.05 -0.48
N LYS A 72 17.96 -0.16 -0.47
CA LYS A 72 17.97 1.04 0.40
C LYS A 72 16.79 1.97 0.10
N VAL A 73 16.50 2.19 -1.18
CA VAL A 73 15.37 3.03 -1.62
C VAL A 73 14.04 2.39 -1.20
N LYS A 74 13.91 1.06 -1.33
CA LYS A 74 12.73 0.33 -0.84
C LYS A 74 12.51 0.53 0.67
N GLN A 75 13.57 0.50 1.47
CA GLN A 75 13.47 0.74 2.92
C GLN A 75 13.00 2.16 3.23
N ILE A 76 13.56 3.18 2.56
CA ILE A 76 13.16 4.58 2.74
C ILE A 76 11.67 4.77 2.40
N ILE A 77 11.20 4.15 1.31
CA ILE A 77 9.79 4.20 0.89
C ILE A 77 8.89 3.58 1.97
N VAL A 78 9.27 2.45 2.57
CA VAL A 78 8.50 1.80 3.64
C VAL A 78 8.46 2.66 4.90
N GLU A 79 9.57 3.30 5.27
CA GLU A 79 9.64 4.17 6.43
C GLU A 79 8.80 5.44 6.27
N GLN A 80 8.88 6.08 5.10
CA GLN A 80 8.09 7.28 4.77
C GLN A 80 6.62 6.96 4.51
N GLY A 81 6.33 5.74 4.05
CA GLY A 81 5.00 5.29 3.64
C GLY A 81 4.20 4.60 4.74
N TYR A 82 4.82 4.29 5.88
CA TYR A 82 4.12 3.71 7.02
C TYR A 82 3.51 4.79 7.90
N ASN A 83 2.18 4.77 8.02
CA ASN A 83 1.51 5.48 9.08
C ASN A 83 0.52 4.53 9.79
N PRO A 84 0.60 4.36 11.13
CA PRO A 84 -0.27 3.45 11.86
C PRO A 84 -1.75 3.84 11.80
N ILE A 85 -2.07 5.12 11.60
CA ILE A 85 -3.44 5.64 11.50
C ILE A 85 -3.96 5.54 10.06
N TYR A 86 -3.11 5.87 9.08
CA TYR A 86 -3.53 5.93 7.66
C TYR A 86 -3.17 4.68 6.85
N GLY A 87 -2.56 3.66 7.47
CA GLY A 87 -2.10 2.44 6.83
C GLY A 87 -1.06 2.71 5.73
N ALA A 88 -1.14 1.95 4.63
CA ALA A 88 -0.28 2.13 3.46
C ALA A 88 -0.73 3.26 2.52
N ARG A 89 -1.75 4.08 2.88
CA ARG A 89 -2.18 5.20 2.01
C ARG A 89 -1.04 6.21 1.72
N PRO A 90 -0.19 6.59 2.69
CA PRO A 90 0.95 7.46 2.44
C PRO A 90 2.01 6.81 1.53
N LEU A 91 2.09 5.48 1.51
CA LEU A 91 3.05 4.72 0.71
C LEU A 91 2.94 5.03 -0.77
N ARG A 92 1.71 5.13 -1.30
CA ARG A 92 1.49 5.52 -2.70
C ARG A 92 2.12 6.87 -3.01
N ARG A 93 1.93 7.85 -2.12
CA ARG A 93 2.48 9.20 -2.27
C ARG A 93 4.00 9.20 -2.16
N ALA A 94 4.57 8.40 -1.27
CA ALA A 94 6.01 8.25 -1.12
C ALA A 94 6.65 7.66 -2.40
N VAL A 95 6.05 6.60 -2.98
CA VAL A 95 6.49 6.03 -4.25
C VAL A 95 6.42 7.06 -5.37
N MET A 96 5.32 7.80 -5.47
CA MET A 96 5.13 8.83 -6.50
C MET A 96 6.19 9.93 -6.40
N ARG A 97 6.36 10.53 -5.22
CA ARG A 97 7.33 11.62 -5.00
C ARG A 97 8.77 11.19 -5.15
N LEU A 98 9.13 10.04 -4.58
CA LEU A 98 10.54 9.62 -4.54
C LEU A 98 10.99 8.97 -5.84
N LEU A 99 10.08 8.30 -6.56
CA LEU A 99 10.42 7.60 -7.81
C LEU A 99 9.82 8.30 -9.02
N GLU A 100 8.50 8.40 -9.13
CA GLU A 100 7.84 8.90 -10.35
C GLU A 100 8.21 10.35 -10.67
N ASP A 101 8.17 11.26 -9.70
CA ASP A 101 8.45 12.68 -9.91
C ASP A 101 9.93 12.88 -10.32
N ASN A 102 10.86 12.22 -9.63
CA ASN A 102 12.30 12.26 -9.98
C ASN A 102 12.57 11.66 -11.37
N LEU A 103 11.89 10.56 -11.72
CA LEU A 103 12.03 9.94 -13.04
C LEU A 103 11.45 10.85 -14.12
N ALA A 104 10.29 11.47 -13.89
CA ALA A 104 9.67 12.40 -14.83
C ALA A 104 10.56 13.62 -15.09
N GLU A 105 11.17 14.19 -14.04
CA GLU A 105 12.11 15.30 -14.16
C GLU A 105 13.36 14.88 -14.95
N GLN A 106 13.89 13.66 -14.74
CA GLN A 106 15.00 13.14 -15.53
C GLN A 106 14.62 12.86 -16.98
N CYS A 107 13.41 12.36 -17.26
CA CYS A 107 12.88 12.19 -18.61
C CYS A 107 12.77 13.52 -19.37
N LEU A 108 12.43 14.61 -18.66
CA LEU A 108 12.26 15.94 -19.24
C LEU A 108 13.60 16.68 -19.42
N SER A 109 14.54 16.50 -18.49
CA SER A 109 15.84 17.21 -18.48
C SER A 109 16.93 16.51 -19.30
N LYS A 110 16.85 15.19 -19.49
CA LYS A 110 17.73 14.41 -20.36
C LYS A 110 16.92 13.55 -21.30
N THR A 111 17.34 13.48 -22.56
CA THR A 111 16.83 12.47 -23.50
C THR A 111 17.27 11.10 -23.00
N LEU A 112 16.40 10.42 -22.24
CA LEU A 112 16.66 9.06 -21.77
C LEU A 112 16.62 8.14 -22.98
N HIS A 113 17.77 7.61 -23.37
CA HIS A 113 17.86 6.63 -24.43
C HIS A 113 17.53 5.23 -23.89
N PRO A 114 16.95 4.34 -24.71
CA PRO A 114 16.78 2.94 -24.34
C PRO A 114 18.12 2.34 -23.87
N GLY A 115 18.15 1.77 -22.66
CA GLY A 115 19.37 1.20 -22.05
C GLY A 115 20.15 2.14 -21.12
N THR A 116 19.64 3.33 -20.81
CA THR A 116 20.20 4.18 -19.75
C THR A 116 19.97 3.50 -18.39
N LYS A 117 21.03 3.29 -17.62
CA LYS A 117 21.00 2.67 -16.28
C LYS A 117 20.95 3.73 -15.19
#